data_AF-A0A3S1I5G9-F1
#
_entry.id   AF-A0A3S1I5G9-F1
#
_cell.length_a   1.000
_cell.length_b   1.000
_cell.length_c   1.000
_cell.angle_alpha   90.00
_cell.angle_beta   90.00
_cell.angle_gamma   90.00
#
_symmetry.space_group_name_H-M   'P 1'
#
loop_
_entity.id
_entity.type
_entity.pdbx_description
1 polymer ?
#
loop_
_entity_poly.entity_id
_entity_poly.type
_entity_poly.pdbx_seq_one_letter_code
_entity_poly.pdbx_strand_id
1 'polypeptide(L)' 'MPERGRPRTFDRTAALRRAMEVFWAKGYEGASMTELTSAMGINSPSLYAAFGSKEALFLEAVELYTQVGGTDIW' A
#
# COMPACT_ATOMS: atom_id res chain seq x y z
N MET A 1 -3.43 5.89 -31.29
CA MET A 1 -3.76 5.72 -29.86
C MET A 1 -3.41 4.29 -29.48
N PRO A 2 -2.32 4.00 -28.74
CA PRO A 2 -2.05 2.63 -28.36
C PRO A 2 -2.91 2.26 -27.16
N GLU A 3 -3.79 1.29 -27.36
CA GLU A 3 -4.46 0.55 -26.30
C GLU A 3 -3.37 -0.05 -25.39
N ARG A 4 -3.13 0.61 -24.25
CA ARG A 4 -2.27 0.10 -23.17
C ARG A 4 -2.88 -1.22 -22.74
N GLY A 5 -2.35 -2.33 -23.31
CA GLY A 5 -2.71 -3.69 -22.94
C GLY A 5 -2.76 -3.75 -21.43
N ARG A 6 -3.95 -3.96 -20.88
CA ARG A 6 -4.23 -3.73 -19.48
C ARG A 6 -3.26 -4.58 -18.66
N PRO A 7 -2.18 -4.02 -18.08
CA PRO A 7 -1.39 -4.81 -17.16
C PRO A 7 -2.38 -5.17 -16.04
N ARG A 8 -2.25 -6.34 -15.43
CA ARG A 8 -3.01 -6.72 -14.22
C ARG A 8 -2.73 -5.63 -13.18
N THR A 9 -3.52 -4.56 -13.23
CA THR A 9 -3.29 -3.33 -12.51
C THR A 9 -3.87 -3.65 -11.16
N PHE A 10 -3.03 -4.15 -10.26
CA PHE A 10 -3.43 -4.35 -8.88
C PHE A 10 -3.95 -3.00 -8.38
N ASP A 11 -5.03 -3.04 -7.61
CA ASP A 11 -5.58 -1.83 -7.04
C ASP A 11 -4.62 -1.33 -5.95
N ARG A 12 -3.87 -0.29 -6.30
CA ARG A 12 -2.85 0.30 -5.44
C ARG A 12 -3.46 0.80 -4.13
N THR A 13 -4.63 1.39 -4.18
CA THR A 13 -5.34 1.91 -3.00
C THR A 13 -5.81 0.77 -2.11
N ALA A 14 -6.38 -0.29 -2.70
CA ALA A 14 -6.78 -1.48 -1.94
C ALA A 14 -5.56 -2.16 -1.28
N ALA A 15 -4.45 -2.29 -2.02
CA ALA A 15 -3.21 -2.83 -1.48
C ALA A 15 -2.66 -1.96 -0.35
N LEU A 16 -2.64 -0.63 -0.52
CA LEU A 16 -2.19 0.29 0.52
C LEU A 16 -3.04 0.19 1.80
N ARG A 17 -4.37 0.04 1.67
CA ARG A 17 -5.26 -0.22 2.81
C ARG A 17 -4.91 -1.51 3.55
N ARG A 18 -4.59 -2.59 2.82
CA ARG A 18 -4.14 -3.86 3.43
C ARG A 18 -2.79 -3.71 4.12
N ALA A 19 -1.85 -2.99 3.52
CA ALA A 19 -0.57 -2.67 4.16
C ALA A 19 -0.77 -1.86 5.44
N MET A 20 -1.67 -0.88 5.42
CA MET A 20 -2.04 -0.08 6.59
C MET A 20 -2.60 -0.95 7.72
N GLU A 21 -3.49 -1.89 7.43
CA GLU A 21 -4.03 -2.84 8.41
C GLU A 21 -2.91 -3.67 9.08
N VAL A 22 -1.92 -4.11 8.30
CA VAL A 22 -0.75 -4.85 8.83
C VAL A 22 0.12 -3.97 9.72
N PHE A 23 0.40 -2.74 9.29
CA PHE A 23 1.14 -1.77 10.10
C PHE A 23 0.41 -1.42 11.40
N TRP A 24 -0.92 -1.31 11.37
CA TRP A 24 -1.73 -1.07 12.57
C TRP A 24 -1.70 -2.24 13.54
N ALA A 25 -1.78 -3.47 13.02
CA ALA A 25 -1.82 -4.68 13.84
C ALA A 25 -0.46 -5.04 14.48
N LYS A 26 0.65 -4.79 13.76
CA LYS A 26 1.99 -5.26 14.15
C LYS A 26 2.99 -4.14 14.46
N GLY A 27 2.63 -2.88 14.17
CA GLY A 27 3.56 -1.76 14.17
C GLY A 27 4.50 -1.77 12.97
N TYR A 28 5.21 -0.66 12.77
CA TYR A 28 6.18 -0.51 11.68
C TYR A 28 7.28 -1.57 11.77
N GLU A 29 7.95 -1.73 12.92
CA GLU A 29 9.04 -2.70 13.10
C GLU A 29 8.57 -4.15 12.95
N GLY A 30 7.38 -4.48 13.45
CA GLY A 30 6.82 -5.83 13.40
C GLY A 30 6.27 -6.26 12.04
N ALA A 31 6.04 -5.33 11.10
CA ALA A 31 5.58 -5.64 9.76
C ALA A 31 6.76 -5.96 8.83
N SER A 32 6.82 -7.18 8.30
CA SER A 32 7.83 -7.55 7.29
C SER A 32 7.34 -7.28 5.86
N MET A 33 8.28 -7.05 4.93
CA MET A 33 7.95 -6.88 3.50
C MET A 33 7.20 -8.10 2.92
N THR A 34 7.49 -9.30 3.43
CA THR A 34 6.82 -10.53 3.02
C THR A 34 5.35 -10.56 3.48
N GLU A 35 5.07 -10.11 4.69
CA GLU A 35 3.69 -10.03 5.19
C GLU A 35 2.90 -8.93 4.50
N LEU A 36 3.55 -7.80 4.20
CA LEU A 36 2.95 -6.70 3.45
C LEU A 36 2.56 -7.17 2.04
N THR A 37 3.49 -7.76 1.30
CA THR A 37 3.21 -8.32 -0.03
C THR A 37 2.12 -9.39 -0.01
N SER A 38 2.16 -10.29 0.98
CA SER A 38 1.14 -11.32 1.19
C SER A 38 -0.24 -10.73 1.47
N ALA A 39 -0.35 -9.76 2.38
CA ALA A 39 -1.62 -9.10 2.72
C ALA A 39 -2.17 -8.26 1.56
N MET A 40 -1.28 -7.66 0.78
CA MET A 40 -1.61 -6.88 -0.41
C MET A 40 -2.00 -7.76 -1.60
N GLY A 41 -1.69 -9.05 -1.57
CA GLY A 41 -1.91 -9.97 -2.70
C GLY A 41 -1.03 -9.66 -3.91
N ILE A 42 0.12 -9.02 -3.69
CA ILE A 42 1.09 -8.67 -4.74
C ILE A 42 2.43 -9.36 -4.46
N ASN A 43 3.30 -9.43 -5.47
CA ASN A 43 4.65 -9.92 -5.29
C ASN A 43 5.60 -8.79 -4.84
N SER A 44 6.74 -9.15 -4.25
CA SER A 44 7.75 -8.18 -3.81
C SER A 44 8.20 -7.24 -4.94
N PRO A 45 8.50 -7.71 -6.17
CA PRO A 45 8.89 -6.81 -7.25
C PRO A 45 7.85 -5.74 -7.59
N SER A 46 6.55 -6.08 -7.61
CA SER A 46 5.48 -5.11 -7.84
C SER A 46 5.32 -4.13 -6.67
N LEU A 47 5.51 -4.60 -5.43
CA LEU A 47 5.52 -3.70 -4.26
C LEU A 47 6.67 -2.70 -4.37
N TYR A 48 7.90 -3.17 -4.57
CA TYR A 48 9.07 -2.32 -4.72
C TYR A 48 8.94 -1.35 -5.92
N ALA A 49 8.37 -1.79 -7.04
CA ALA A 49 8.12 -0.92 -8.19
C ALA A 49 7.05 0.16 -7.94
N ALA A 50 6.09 -0.10 -7.03
CA ALA A 50 4.96 0.79 -6.79
C ALA A 50 5.11 1.71 -5.57
N PHE A 51 5.90 1.29 -4.59
CA PHE A 51 6.06 1.97 -3.30
C PHE A 51 7.53 2.19 -2.92
N GLY A 52 8.49 1.56 -3.61
CA GLY A 52 9.93 1.81 -3.42
C GLY A 52 10.53 1.18 -2.16
N SER A 53 10.01 1.47 -0.97
CA SER A 53 10.56 0.96 0.30
C SER A 53 9.47 0.73 1.34
N LYS A 54 9.83 0.05 2.44
CA LYS A 54 8.94 -0.12 3.60
C LYS A 54 8.54 1.23 4.21
N GLU A 55 9.49 2.16 4.30
CA GLU A 55 9.28 3.51 4.83
C GLU A 55 8.33 4.30 3.93
N ALA A 56 8.55 4.29 2.62
CA ALA A 56 7.67 4.96 1.67
C ALA A 56 6.25 4.36 1.67
N LEU A 57 6.13 3.02 1.74
CA LEU A 57 4.83 2.37 1.91
C LEU A 57 4.12 2.80 3.20
N PHE A 58 4.86 2.94 4.30
CA PHE A 58 4.31 3.37 5.58
C PHE A 58 3.85 4.83 5.52
N LEU A 59 4.67 5.74 4.99
CA LEU A 59 4.31 7.16 4.82
C LEU A 59 3.04 7.30 3.98
N GLU A 60 2.96 6.59 2.86
CA GLU A 60 1.77 6.61 2.02
C GLU A 60 0.55 6.03 2.72
N ALA A 61 0.69 4.95 3.49
CA ALA A 61 -0.41 4.38 4.26
C ALA A 61 -0.96 5.39 5.30
N VAL A 62 -0.07 6.16 5.95
CA VAL A 62 -0.43 7.23 6.89
C VAL A 62 -1.06 8.43 6.16
N GLU A 63 -0.54 8.79 4.99
CA GLU A 63 -1.11 9.84 4.15
C GLU A 63 -2.53 9.48 3.68
N LEU A 64 -2.75 8.23 3.28
CA LEU A 64 -4.07 7.73 2.93
C LEU A 64 -5.05 7.83 4.11
N TYR A 65 -4.61 7.48 5.31
CA TYR A 65 -5.42 7.65 6.52
C TYR A 65 -5.78 9.13 6.76
N THR A 66 -4.80 10.03 6.60
CA THR A 66 -4.98 11.47 6.78
C THR A 66 -5.95 12.04 5.74
N GLN A 67 -5.87 11.58 4.50
CA GLN A 67 -6.76 12.01 3.42
C GLN A 67 -8.19 11.47 3.59
N VAL A 68 -8.35 10.25 4.10
CA VAL A 68 -9.65 9.64 4.40
C VAL A 68 -10.28 10.22 5.66
N GLY A 69 -9.48 10.60 6.66
CA GLY A 69 -9.96 11.24 7.89
C GLY A 69 -10.14 12.76 7.79
N GLY A 70 -9.54 13.40 6.79
CA GLY A 70 -9.58 14.85 6.59
C GLY A 70 -10.82 15.38 5.88
N THR A 71 -11.76 14.52 5.45
CA THR A 71 -12.97 14.95 4.72
C THR A 71 -14.24 15.07 5.57
N ASP A 72 -14.17 14.80 6.88
CA ASP A 72 -15.36 14.84 7.77
C ASP A 72 -15.17 15.69 9.04
N ILE A 73 -14.17 16.57 9.09
CA ILE A 73 -14.01 17.52 10.19
C ILE A 73 -13.44 18.86 9.72
N TRP A 74 -14.27 19.74 9.15
CA TRP A 74 -14.32 21.18 9.43
C TRP A 74 -15.61 21.77 8.86
#